data_AF-A0A2I8EYN2-F1
#
_entry.id   AF-A0A2I8EYN2-F1
#
_cell.length_a   1.000
_cell.length_b   1.000
_cell.length_c   1.000
_cell.angle_alpha   90.00
_cell.angle_beta   90.00
_cell.angle_gamma   90.00
#
_symmetry.space_group_name_H-M   'P 1'
#
loop_
_entity.id
_entity.type
_entity.pdbx_description
1 polymer ?
#
loop_
_entity_poly.entity_id
_entity_poly.type
_entity_poly.pdbx_seq_one_letter_code
_entity_poly.pdbx_strand_id
1 'polypeptide(L)'
;MTALLASVRSADEAFDAAGAGADLIDLKEPLEGALGGVSIDNIWRIARTLRSRYPVKPISATIGDLPPDALDAIAARVDEVGETGVDFVKVGVVPGPHARECLTRIAGLRANVLPVLLCDDGVDAELVAHAVSLGFAGVVFDTAGKSGRTLLDCIDRATLARYIATIRASGAMACIAGSLGWTQLDQIRALAPDVAGFRTALCENGRTSRLDPRRVAQWADALHHAAPVASTATA
;
A
#
# COMPACT_ATOMS: atom_id res chain seq x y z
N MET A 1 -4.39 -15.78 3.98
CA MET A 1 -4.51 -14.69 4.96
C MET A 1 -4.03 -13.43 4.27
N THR A 2 -4.74 -12.31 4.41
CA THR A 2 -4.34 -11.01 3.88
C THR A 2 -3.69 -10.21 5.00
N ALA A 3 -2.49 -9.68 4.77
CA ALA A 3 -1.78 -8.87 5.74
C ALA A 3 -2.37 -7.45 5.81
N LEU A 4 -2.49 -6.90 7.03
CA LEU A 4 -2.92 -5.53 7.27
C LEU A 4 -1.74 -4.57 7.14
N LEU A 5 -1.81 -3.65 6.17
CA LEU A 5 -0.94 -2.49 6.09
C LEU A 5 -1.63 -1.26 6.67
N ALA A 6 -1.03 -0.67 7.70
CA ALA A 6 -1.50 0.56 8.34
C ALA A 6 -0.66 1.76 7.90
N SER A 7 -1.28 2.70 7.19
CA SER A 7 -0.66 3.97 6.84
C SER A 7 -0.69 4.94 8.04
N VAL A 8 0.48 5.37 8.49
CA VAL A 8 0.69 6.20 9.67
C VAL A 8 1.54 7.42 9.34
N ARG A 9 1.36 8.51 10.08
CA ARG A 9 2.10 9.77 9.85
C ARG A 9 3.10 10.13 10.94
N SER A 10 3.09 9.43 12.07
CA SER A 10 3.93 9.75 13.23
C SER A 10 4.43 8.49 13.95
N ALA A 11 5.41 8.68 14.83
CA ALA A 11 5.93 7.61 15.67
C ALA A 11 4.82 7.01 16.56
N ASP A 12 4.01 7.84 17.20
CA ASP A 12 2.92 7.38 18.07
C ASP A 12 1.93 6.50 17.31
N GLU A 13 1.52 6.92 16.10
CA GLU A 13 0.63 6.11 15.28
C GLU A 13 1.29 4.80 14.82
N ALA A 14 2.59 4.83 14.51
CA ALA A 14 3.34 3.62 14.14
C ALA A 14 3.38 2.60 15.29
N PHE A 15 3.60 3.06 16.52
CA PHE A 15 3.58 2.22 17.72
C PHE A 15 2.19 1.69 18.03
N ASP A 16 1.18 2.55 17.95
CA ASP A 16 -0.23 2.19 18.13
C ASP A 16 -0.66 1.12 17.12
N ALA A 17 -0.36 1.32 15.84
CA ALA A 17 -0.69 0.36 14.79
C ALA A 17 0.05 -0.97 14.94
N ALA A 18 1.36 -0.93 15.22
CA ALA A 18 2.14 -2.14 15.42
C ALA A 18 1.68 -2.94 16.64
N GLY A 19 1.35 -2.26 17.75
CA GLY A 19 0.84 -2.88 18.97
C GLY A 19 -0.59 -3.42 18.83
N ALA A 20 -1.39 -2.84 17.93
CA ALA A 20 -2.75 -3.26 17.64
C ALA A 20 -2.86 -4.36 16.57
N GLY A 21 -1.73 -4.87 16.05
CA GLY A 21 -1.72 -6.02 15.15
C GLY A 21 -1.58 -5.71 13.66
N ALA A 22 -1.22 -4.47 13.27
CA ALA A 22 -0.83 -4.22 11.89
C ALA A 22 0.39 -5.05 11.49
N ASP A 23 0.34 -5.69 10.33
CA ASP A 23 1.40 -6.56 9.81
C ASP A 23 2.50 -5.77 9.14
N LEU A 24 2.16 -4.66 8.48
CA LEU A 24 3.07 -3.74 7.83
C LEU A 24 2.76 -2.30 8.23
N ILE A 25 3.80 -1.52 8.56
CA ILE A 25 3.68 -0.10 8.89
C ILE A 25 4.11 0.73 7.70
N ASP A 26 3.24 1.62 7.23
CA ASP A 26 3.49 2.45 6.06
C ASP A 26 3.55 3.92 6.43
N LEU A 27 4.71 4.55 6.25
CA LEU A 27 4.95 5.95 6.57
C LEU A 27 4.51 6.83 5.40
N LYS A 28 3.45 7.60 5.59
CA LYS A 28 2.96 8.57 4.60
C LYS A 28 2.31 9.79 5.25
N GLU A 29 2.29 10.90 4.53
CA GLU A 29 1.66 12.15 4.95
C GLU A 29 0.46 12.49 4.05
N PRO A 30 -0.78 12.15 4.48
CA PRO A 30 -2.01 12.48 3.75
C PRO A 30 -2.24 13.94 3.38
N LEU A 31 -1.65 14.89 4.11
CA LEU A 31 -1.76 16.32 3.82
C LEU A 31 -0.93 16.74 2.60
N GLU A 32 0.12 15.99 2.28
CA GLU A 32 1.02 16.24 1.15
C GLU A 32 0.63 15.43 -0.10
N GLY A 33 -0.59 14.86 -0.14
CA GLY A 33 -1.15 14.19 -1.31
C GLY A 33 -1.56 12.74 -1.11
N ALA A 34 -1.71 12.00 -2.21
CA ALA A 34 -2.16 10.62 -2.21
C ALA A 34 -1.11 9.68 -1.59
N LEU A 35 0.12 9.81 -2.08
CA LEU A 35 1.34 9.14 -1.62
C LEU A 35 2.33 10.16 -1.03
N GLY A 36 1.82 11.28 -0.48
CA GLY A 36 2.60 12.29 0.23
C GLY A 36 3.58 11.66 1.22
N GLY A 37 4.83 12.14 1.21
CA GLY A 37 5.93 11.56 1.99
C GLY A 37 6.07 12.22 3.35
N VAL A 38 6.40 11.43 4.37
CA VAL A 38 6.92 11.97 5.63
C VAL A 38 8.35 12.49 5.39
N SER A 39 8.82 13.50 6.13
CA SER A 39 10.19 14.00 5.96
C SER A 39 11.23 12.91 6.26
N ILE A 40 12.37 12.93 5.55
CA ILE A 40 13.44 11.93 5.67
C ILE A 40 13.90 11.74 7.13
N ASP A 41 14.15 12.84 7.85
CA ASP A 41 14.54 12.80 9.27
C ASP A 41 13.50 12.09 10.15
N ASN A 42 12.22 12.31 9.87
CA ASN A 42 11.14 11.66 10.61
C ASN A 42 11.00 10.20 10.22
N ILE A 43 11.13 9.84 8.94
CA ILE A 43 11.15 8.43 8.50
C ILE A 43 12.26 7.68 9.24
N TRP A 44 13.49 8.22 9.22
CA TRP A 44 14.63 7.61 9.93
C TRP A 44 14.38 7.49 11.44
N ARG A 45 13.87 8.54 12.09
CA ARG A 45 13.53 8.52 13.53
C ARG A 45 12.49 7.46 13.85
N ILE A 46 11.41 7.40 13.06
CA ILE A 46 10.30 6.46 13.27
C ILE A 46 10.79 5.03 13.05
N ALA A 47 11.46 4.75 11.92
CA ALA A 47 11.98 3.42 11.59
C ALA A 47 12.91 2.89 12.68
N ARG A 48 13.89 3.70 13.11
CA ARG A 48 14.83 3.34 14.19
C ARG A 48 14.12 3.06 15.51
N THR A 49 13.17 3.92 15.89
CA THR A 49 12.48 3.77 17.18
C THR A 49 11.55 2.56 17.15
N LEU A 50 10.80 2.36 16.06
CA LEU A 50 9.90 1.21 15.90
C LEU A 50 10.67 -0.12 15.91
N ARG A 51 11.83 -0.18 15.23
CA ARG A 51 12.73 -1.35 15.23
C ARG A 51 13.21 -1.75 16.62
N SER A 52 13.38 -0.80 17.55
CA SER A 52 13.80 -1.13 18.92
C SER A 52 12.80 -2.00 19.69
N ARG A 53 11.51 -1.92 19.34
CA ARG A 53 10.42 -2.70 19.97
C ARG A 53 9.88 -3.81 19.08
N TYR A 54 9.91 -3.60 17.76
CA TYR A 54 9.43 -4.53 16.75
C TYR A 54 10.53 -4.78 15.69
N PRO A 55 11.57 -5.57 16.01
CA PRO A 55 12.78 -5.69 15.19
C PRO A 55 12.55 -6.21 13.76
N VAL A 56 11.51 -7.02 13.56
CA VAL A 56 11.22 -7.69 12.27
C VAL A 56 9.95 -7.19 11.58
N LYS A 57 9.31 -6.12 12.10
CA LYS A 57 8.03 -5.62 11.56
C LYS A 57 8.24 -4.89 10.24
N PRO A 58 7.71 -5.33 9.09
CA PRO A 58 7.94 -4.64 7.83
C PRO A 58 7.51 -3.17 7.86
N ILE A 59 8.38 -2.29 7.35
CA ILE A 59 8.17 -0.84 7.28
C ILE A 59 8.29 -0.42 5.81
N SER A 60 7.28 0.27 5.29
CA SER A 60 7.35 0.96 4.01
C SER A 60 7.28 2.47 4.19
N ALA A 61 7.77 3.23 3.22
CA ALA A 61 7.54 4.67 3.16
C ALA A 61 7.34 5.13 1.72
N THR A 62 6.48 6.12 1.52
CA THR A 62 6.29 6.76 0.21
C THR A 62 7.33 7.84 -0.05
N ILE A 63 7.69 8.05 -1.31
CA ILE A 63 8.62 9.11 -1.71
C ILE A 63 7.98 10.51 -1.78
N GLY A 64 6.65 10.59 -1.69
CA GLY A 64 5.87 11.79 -2.03
C GLY A 64 5.28 11.72 -3.43
N ASP A 65 4.38 12.66 -3.73
CA ASP A 65 3.79 12.80 -5.07
C ASP A 65 4.74 13.66 -5.92
N LEU A 66 5.54 13.01 -6.79
CA LEU A 66 6.45 13.66 -7.74
C LEU A 66 5.89 13.63 -9.17
N PRO A 67 6.24 14.58 -10.04
CA PRO A 67 5.86 14.55 -11.45
C PRO A 67 6.32 13.25 -12.15
N PRO A 68 5.48 12.59 -12.97
CA PRO A 68 5.81 11.30 -13.59
C PRO A 68 7.03 11.32 -14.52
N ASP A 69 7.40 12.48 -15.05
CA ASP A 69 8.53 12.73 -15.94
C ASP A 69 9.82 13.11 -15.19
N ALA A 70 9.75 13.40 -13.89
CA ALA A 70 10.90 13.79 -13.07
C ALA A 70 11.72 12.58 -12.59
N LEU A 71 12.15 11.72 -13.52
CA LEU A 71 12.76 10.41 -13.24
C LEU A 71 14.01 10.48 -12.34
N ASP A 72 14.85 11.49 -12.53
CA ASP A 72 16.04 11.69 -11.69
C ASP A 72 15.69 12.12 -10.28
N ALA A 73 14.67 12.97 -10.12
CA ALA A 73 14.17 13.38 -8.80
C ALA A 73 13.49 12.21 -8.07
N ILE A 74 12.73 11.37 -8.80
CA ILE A 74 12.16 10.12 -8.28
C ILE A 74 13.27 9.21 -7.78
N ALA A 75 14.29 8.97 -8.61
CA ALA A 75 15.41 8.10 -8.24
C ALA A 75 16.16 8.62 -7.01
N ALA A 76 16.51 9.91 -6.99
CA ALA A 76 17.19 10.52 -5.85
C ALA A 76 16.36 10.39 -4.56
N ARG A 77 15.04 10.61 -4.63
CA ARG A 77 14.17 10.47 -3.46
C ARG A 77 14.00 9.02 -3.02
N VAL A 78 13.98 8.06 -3.96
CA VAL A 78 13.98 6.64 -3.61
C VAL A 78 15.23 6.27 -2.82
N ASP A 79 16.40 6.75 -3.23
CA ASP A 79 17.66 6.51 -2.51
C ASP A 79 17.63 7.14 -1.11
N GLU A 80 17.23 8.42 -1.00
CA GLU A 80 17.06 9.11 0.29
C GLU A 80 16.14 8.35 1.25
N VAL A 81 14.97 7.90 0.77
CA VAL A 81 14.02 7.13 1.59
C VAL A 81 14.59 5.74 1.91
N GLY A 82 15.23 5.06 0.96
CA GLY A 82 15.82 3.74 1.17
C GLY A 82 16.92 3.71 2.23
N GLU A 83 17.63 4.83 2.44
CA GLU A 83 18.68 4.95 3.46
C GLU A 83 18.16 5.17 4.88
N THR A 84 16.86 5.41 5.05
CA THR A 84 16.24 5.64 6.38
C THR A 84 16.05 4.37 7.22
N GLY A 85 16.25 3.19 6.62
CA GLY A 85 16.06 1.90 7.28
C GLY A 85 14.66 1.28 7.12
N VAL A 86 13.88 1.74 6.15
CA VAL A 86 12.65 1.07 5.70
C VAL A 86 12.97 -0.16 4.86
N ASP A 87 12.07 -1.15 4.87
CA ASP A 87 12.23 -2.39 4.07
C ASP A 87 11.73 -2.20 2.64
N PHE A 88 10.80 -1.27 2.43
CA PHE A 88 10.20 -0.99 1.12
C PHE A 88 10.05 0.50 0.86
N VAL A 89 10.32 0.92 -0.37
CA VAL A 89 10.08 2.29 -0.84
C VAL A 89 8.93 2.30 -1.83
N LYS A 90 7.89 3.09 -1.59
CA LYS A 90 6.72 3.17 -2.47
C LYS A 90 6.81 4.35 -3.42
N VAL A 91 6.59 4.08 -4.70
CA VAL A 91 6.63 5.08 -5.77
C VAL A 91 5.32 5.08 -6.53
N GLY A 92 4.66 6.25 -6.62
CA GLY A 92 3.46 6.41 -7.43
C GLY A 92 3.78 6.33 -8.92
N VAL A 93 3.02 5.51 -9.65
CA VAL A 93 3.09 5.37 -11.10
C VAL A 93 1.74 5.77 -11.67
N VAL A 94 1.70 6.97 -12.24
CA VAL A 94 0.52 7.51 -12.93
C VAL A 94 0.47 6.93 -14.34
N PRO A 95 -0.67 6.37 -14.81
CA PRO A 95 -0.84 5.96 -16.20
C PRO A 95 -0.56 7.12 -17.17
N GLY A 96 0.17 6.85 -18.25
CA GLY A 96 0.57 7.88 -19.20
C GLY A 96 1.90 7.60 -19.89
N PRO A 97 2.40 8.54 -20.71
CA PRO A 97 3.57 8.33 -21.58
C PRO A 97 4.85 7.97 -20.80
N HIS A 98 4.99 8.43 -19.56
CA HIS A 98 6.18 8.19 -18.73
C HIS A 98 6.08 6.96 -17.82
N ALA A 99 4.92 6.30 -17.75
CA ALA A 99 4.67 5.23 -16.77
C ALA A 99 5.61 4.03 -16.93
N ARG A 100 5.82 3.57 -18.18
CA ARG A 100 6.72 2.44 -18.48
C ARG A 100 8.18 2.78 -18.23
N GLU A 101 8.59 4.00 -18.54
CA GLU A 101 9.95 4.48 -18.31
C GLU A 101 10.23 4.61 -16.81
N CYS A 102 9.29 5.18 -16.05
CA CYS A 102 9.33 5.26 -14.59
C CYS A 102 9.48 3.87 -13.94
N LEU A 103 8.66 2.89 -14.33
CA LEU A 103 8.79 1.51 -13.84
C LEU A 103 10.18 0.92 -14.12
N THR A 104 10.67 1.08 -15.35
CA THR A 104 12.00 0.59 -15.73
C THR A 104 13.10 1.25 -14.89
N ARG A 105 12.99 2.57 -14.67
CA ARG A 105 13.94 3.36 -13.90
C ARG A 105 14.00 2.90 -12.44
N ILE A 106 12.85 2.72 -11.80
CA ILE A 106 12.79 2.37 -10.37
C ILE A 106 13.11 0.89 -10.09
N ALA A 107 12.91 0.00 -11.07
CA ALA A 107 13.32 -1.40 -10.96
C ALA A 107 14.84 -1.57 -10.86
N GLY A 108 15.61 -0.64 -11.43
CA GLY A 108 17.08 -0.66 -11.40
C GLY A 108 17.71 0.01 -10.17
N LEU A 109 16.92 0.47 -9.20
CA LEU A 109 17.41 1.15 -8.01
C LEU A 109 17.84 0.17 -6.91
N ARG A 110 18.67 0.65 -5.97
CA ARG A 110 19.20 -0.18 -4.87
C ARG A 110 18.13 -0.50 -3.82
N ALA A 111 17.22 0.43 -3.58
CA ALA A 111 16.13 0.24 -2.62
C ALA A 111 15.13 -0.80 -3.13
N ASN A 112 14.49 -1.52 -2.21
CA ASN A 112 13.41 -2.44 -2.57
C ASN A 112 12.13 -1.65 -2.87
N VAL A 113 11.91 -1.34 -4.15
CA VAL A 113 10.79 -0.50 -4.57
C VAL A 113 9.51 -1.32 -4.75
N LEU A 114 8.39 -0.78 -4.25
CA LEU A 114 7.04 -1.23 -4.57
C LEU A 114 6.37 -0.18 -5.46
N PRO A 115 6.20 -0.42 -6.78
CA PRO A 115 5.41 0.47 -7.61
C PRO A 115 3.95 0.50 -7.15
N VAL A 116 3.42 1.71 -7.03
CA VAL A 116 2.01 1.97 -6.73
C VAL A 116 1.33 2.42 -8.01
N LEU A 117 0.64 1.50 -8.68
CA LEU A 117 -0.16 1.78 -9.87
C LEU A 117 -1.41 2.55 -9.44
N LEU A 118 -1.54 3.79 -9.90
CA LEU A 118 -2.69 4.64 -9.61
C LEU A 118 -3.82 4.34 -10.58
N CYS A 119 -4.96 3.93 -10.05
CA CYS A 119 -6.02 3.28 -10.82
C CYS A 119 -7.34 4.07 -10.90
N ASP A 120 -7.32 5.38 -10.65
CA ASP A 120 -8.53 6.22 -10.65
C ASP A 120 -9.40 6.08 -11.91
N ASP A 121 -8.73 5.98 -13.06
CA ASP A 121 -9.34 5.84 -14.39
C ASP A 121 -9.30 4.39 -14.92
N GLY A 122 -9.14 3.41 -14.02
CA GLY A 122 -8.99 2.00 -14.34
C GLY A 122 -7.54 1.54 -14.34
N VAL A 123 -7.28 0.40 -14.97
CA VAL A 123 -5.98 -0.28 -14.92
C VAL A 123 -5.48 -0.60 -16.32
N ASP A 124 -4.23 -0.20 -16.58
CA ASP A 124 -3.55 -0.48 -17.83
C ASP A 124 -2.92 -1.89 -17.78
N ALA A 125 -3.43 -2.78 -18.64
CA ALA A 125 -2.97 -4.16 -18.71
C ALA A 125 -1.49 -4.30 -19.12
N GLU A 126 -1.02 -3.46 -20.03
CA GLU A 126 0.36 -3.49 -20.50
C GLU A 126 1.30 -2.96 -19.42
N LEU A 127 0.86 -1.97 -18.64
CA LEU A 127 1.61 -1.45 -17.51
C LEU A 127 1.76 -2.48 -16.40
N VAL A 128 0.68 -3.22 -16.07
CA VAL A 128 0.74 -4.33 -15.10
C VAL A 128 1.68 -5.42 -15.59
N ALA A 129 1.57 -5.85 -16.84
CA ALA A 129 2.45 -6.87 -17.41
C ALA A 129 3.93 -6.43 -17.38
N HIS A 130 4.19 -5.15 -17.67
CA HIS A 130 5.54 -4.57 -17.60
C HIS A 130 6.07 -4.59 -16.17
N ALA A 131 5.29 -4.12 -15.18
CA ALA A 131 5.68 -4.15 -13.77
C ALA A 131 6.02 -5.58 -13.30
N VAL A 132 5.20 -6.57 -13.67
CA VAL A 132 5.44 -7.98 -13.34
C VAL A 132 6.76 -8.48 -13.95
N SER A 133 7.08 -8.10 -15.18
CA SER A 133 8.31 -8.51 -15.86
C SER A 133 9.60 -7.97 -15.23
N LEU A 134 9.50 -6.89 -14.44
CA LEU A 134 10.64 -6.21 -13.84
C LEU A 134 11.06 -6.79 -12.48
N GLY A 135 10.32 -7.76 -11.94
CA GLY A 135 10.75 -8.53 -10.76
C GLY A 135 10.71 -7.78 -9.43
N PHE A 136 9.80 -6.80 -9.27
CA PHE A 136 9.57 -6.14 -7.98
C PHE A 136 9.14 -7.12 -6.89
N ALA A 137 9.47 -6.82 -5.62
CA ALA A 137 9.00 -7.63 -4.49
C ALA A 137 7.48 -7.59 -4.28
N GLY A 138 6.82 -6.57 -4.81
CA GLY A 138 5.37 -6.45 -4.82
C GLY A 138 4.88 -5.31 -5.71
N VAL A 139 3.62 -5.37 -6.11
CA VAL A 139 2.94 -4.33 -6.89
C VAL A 139 1.69 -3.90 -6.13
N VAL A 140 1.49 -2.59 -5.99
CA VAL A 140 0.37 -2.01 -5.26
C VAL A 140 -0.62 -1.39 -6.24
N PHE A 141 -1.91 -1.72 -6.10
CA PHE A 141 -3.01 -0.98 -6.74
C PHE A 141 -3.59 0.01 -5.72
N ASP A 142 -3.64 1.29 -6.05
CA ASP A 142 -4.17 2.36 -5.18
C ASP A 142 -4.91 3.41 -6.02
N THR A 143 -5.55 4.36 -5.36
CA THR A 143 -6.23 5.52 -5.98
C THR A 143 -5.62 6.81 -5.46
N ALA A 144 -5.35 7.77 -6.34
CA ALA A 144 -4.86 9.09 -5.98
C ALA A 144 -5.99 10.08 -5.64
N GLY A 145 -7.11 9.95 -6.32
CA GLY A 145 -8.25 10.87 -6.29
C GLY A 145 -8.99 10.87 -4.96
N LYS A 146 -9.59 12.03 -4.65
CA LYS A 146 -10.44 12.25 -3.48
C LYS A 146 -11.93 12.25 -3.86
N SER A 147 -12.28 11.45 -4.87
CA SER A 147 -13.64 11.38 -5.45
C SER A 147 -14.64 10.58 -4.62
N GLY A 148 -14.20 9.99 -3.50
CA GLY A 148 -15.02 9.08 -2.69
C GLY A 148 -15.15 7.67 -3.27
N ARG A 149 -14.57 7.42 -4.46
CA ARG A 149 -14.47 6.10 -5.07
C ARG A 149 -13.39 5.28 -4.38
N THR A 150 -13.63 3.98 -4.28
CA THR A 150 -12.68 2.97 -3.84
C THR A 150 -12.00 2.33 -5.04
N LEU A 151 -10.89 1.62 -4.81
CA LEU A 151 -10.26 0.81 -5.87
C LEU A 151 -11.25 -0.15 -6.55
N LEU A 152 -12.20 -0.69 -5.78
CA LEU A 152 -13.19 -1.66 -6.27
C LEU A 152 -14.32 -0.99 -7.07
N ASP A 153 -14.39 0.34 -7.09
CA ASP A 153 -15.23 1.11 -8.00
C ASP A 153 -14.49 1.50 -9.30
N CYS A 154 -13.15 1.36 -9.30
CA CYS A 154 -12.29 1.69 -10.43
C CYS A 154 -11.94 0.47 -11.29
N ILE A 155 -11.82 -0.71 -10.67
CA ILE A 155 -11.48 -1.96 -11.34
C ILE A 155 -12.50 -3.02 -10.94
N ASP A 156 -13.09 -3.70 -11.93
CA ASP A 156 -14.01 -4.78 -11.64
C ASP A 156 -13.30 -5.97 -10.97
N ARG A 157 -14.06 -6.75 -10.20
CA ARG A 157 -13.54 -7.86 -9.39
C ARG A 157 -12.79 -8.91 -10.21
N ALA A 158 -13.29 -9.26 -11.41
CA ALA A 158 -12.68 -10.33 -12.20
C ALA A 158 -11.32 -9.89 -12.76
N THR A 159 -11.24 -8.64 -13.22
CA THR A 159 -9.99 -8.04 -13.68
C THR A 159 -8.96 -7.94 -12.56
N LEU A 160 -9.34 -7.42 -11.39
CA LEU A 160 -8.42 -7.31 -10.26
C LEU A 160 -7.95 -8.67 -9.74
N ALA A 161 -8.85 -9.66 -9.67
CA ALA A 161 -8.50 -11.03 -9.29
C ALA A 161 -7.47 -11.66 -10.25
N ARG A 162 -7.62 -11.43 -11.55
CA ARG A 162 -6.66 -11.89 -12.57
C ARG A 162 -5.29 -11.28 -12.35
N TYR A 163 -5.19 -9.97 -12.11
CA TYR A 163 -3.89 -9.33 -11.87
C TYR A 163 -3.24 -9.77 -10.57
N ILE A 164 -4.01 -9.92 -9.48
CA ILE A 164 -3.52 -10.51 -8.23
C ILE A 164 -2.89 -11.88 -8.50
N ALA A 165 -3.58 -12.75 -9.25
CA ALA A 165 -3.05 -14.06 -9.61
C ALA A 165 -1.77 -13.97 -10.47
N THR A 166 -1.73 -13.07 -11.46
CA THR A 166 -0.55 -12.85 -12.30
C THR A 166 0.67 -12.39 -11.49
N ILE A 167 0.49 -11.41 -10.59
CA ILE A 167 1.58 -10.89 -9.74
C ILE A 167 2.09 -11.97 -8.80
N ARG A 168 1.19 -12.75 -8.18
CA ARG A 168 1.58 -13.84 -7.30
C ARG A 168 2.31 -14.97 -8.04
N ALA A 169 1.92 -15.26 -9.28
CA ALA A 169 2.59 -16.24 -10.12
C ALA A 169 4.04 -15.84 -10.47
N SER A 170 4.39 -14.54 -10.42
CA SER A 170 5.77 -14.08 -10.57
C SER A 170 6.57 -14.10 -9.27
N GLY A 171 5.96 -14.51 -8.15
CA GLY A 171 6.57 -14.52 -6.82
C GLY A 171 6.52 -13.17 -6.08
N ALA A 172 5.87 -12.16 -6.66
CA ALA A 172 5.70 -10.84 -6.06
C ALA A 172 4.44 -10.78 -5.19
N MET A 173 4.42 -9.88 -4.21
CA MET A 173 3.22 -9.59 -3.42
C MET A 173 2.22 -8.76 -4.22
N ALA A 174 0.96 -9.17 -4.24
CA ALA A 174 -0.13 -8.37 -4.77
C ALA A 174 -0.78 -7.57 -3.64
N CYS A 175 -0.66 -6.25 -3.70
CA CYS A 175 -1.13 -5.33 -2.67
C CYS A 175 -2.28 -4.47 -3.19
N ILE A 176 -3.29 -4.22 -2.37
CA ILE A 176 -4.39 -3.30 -2.70
C ILE A 176 -4.56 -2.22 -1.63
N ALA A 177 -4.93 -1.01 -2.06
CA ALA A 177 -5.33 0.12 -1.22
C ALA A 177 -6.44 0.90 -1.96
N GLY A 178 -6.60 2.19 -1.70
CA GLY A 178 -7.57 3.03 -2.42
C GLY A 178 -8.94 3.09 -1.75
N SER A 179 -9.06 3.95 -0.73
CA SER A 179 -10.30 4.27 0.01
C SER A 179 -11.11 3.06 0.51
N LEU A 180 -10.45 1.91 0.73
CA LEU A 180 -11.10 0.69 1.21
C LEU A 180 -11.67 0.87 2.63
N GLY A 181 -12.82 0.25 2.89
CA GLY A 181 -13.50 0.28 4.17
C GLY A 181 -14.34 -0.97 4.43
N TRP A 182 -15.13 -0.97 5.51
CA TRP A 182 -15.89 -2.14 5.96
C TRP A 182 -16.85 -2.69 4.90
N THR A 183 -17.41 -1.81 4.06
CA THR A 183 -18.27 -2.16 2.92
C THR A 183 -17.57 -3.04 1.88
N GLN A 184 -16.24 -2.97 1.77
CA GLN A 184 -15.45 -3.75 0.84
C GLN A 184 -14.85 -5.02 1.49
N LEU A 185 -15.06 -5.28 2.78
CA LEU A 185 -14.39 -6.38 3.50
C LEU A 185 -14.60 -7.75 2.82
N ASP A 186 -15.83 -8.08 2.44
CA ASP A 186 -16.12 -9.38 1.82
C ASP A 186 -15.48 -9.49 0.43
N GLN A 187 -15.43 -8.39 -0.32
CA GLN A 187 -14.74 -8.36 -1.60
C GLN A 187 -13.22 -8.51 -1.43
N ILE A 188 -12.63 -7.85 -0.42
CA ILE A 188 -11.20 -7.98 -0.09
C ILE A 188 -10.87 -9.43 0.28
N ARG A 189 -11.67 -10.05 1.16
CA ARG A 189 -11.52 -11.47 1.53
C ARG A 189 -11.65 -12.40 0.32
N ALA A 190 -12.60 -12.13 -0.57
CA ALA A 190 -12.82 -12.92 -1.78
C ALA A 190 -11.72 -12.73 -2.85
N LEU A 191 -11.05 -11.58 -2.88
CA LEU A 191 -9.89 -11.31 -3.74
C LEU A 191 -8.60 -11.91 -3.17
N ALA A 192 -8.51 -12.02 -1.83
CA ALA A 192 -7.36 -12.55 -1.11
C ALA A 192 -6.00 -11.97 -1.57
N PRO A 193 -5.83 -10.64 -1.58
CA PRO A 193 -4.53 -10.02 -1.84
C PRO A 193 -3.54 -10.40 -0.73
N ASP A 194 -2.24 -10.32 -1.00
CA ASP A 194 -1.21 -10.57 0.01
C ASP A 194 -1.23 -9.46 1.07
N VAL A 195 -1.48 -8.21 0.67
CA VAL A 195 -1.56 -7.04 1.57
C VAL A 195 -2.76 -6.17 1.21
N ALA A 196 -3.50 -5.71 2.22
CA ALA A 196 -4.52 -4.67 2.10
C ALA A 196 -4.15 -3.44 2.96
N GLY A 197 -4.08 -2.28 2.33
CA GLY A 197 -3.62 -1.02 2.92
C GLY A 197 -4.75 -0.07 3.30
N PHE A 198 -4.67 0.50 4.50
CA PHE A 198 -5.70 1.37 5.04
C PHE A 198 -5.10 2.62 5.69
N ARG A 199 -5.77 3.76 5.46
CA ARG A 199 -5.61 4.98 6.27
C ARG A 199 -6.95 5.40 6.87
N THR A 200 -7.89 5.82 6.03
CA THR A 200 -9.18 6.36 6.45
C THR A 200 -9.93 5.43 7.38
N ALA A 201 -9.97 4.13 7.07
CA ALA A 201 -10.69 3.14 7.86
C ALA A 201 -10.11 2.91 9.27
N LEU A 202 -8.84 3.30 9.49
CA LEU A 202 -8.13 3.19 10.77
C LEU A 202 -8.23 4.47 11.62
N CYS A 203 -8.82 5.53 11.08
CA CYS A 203 -8.94 6.83 11.75
C CYS A 203 -10.41 7.09 12.15
N GLU A 204 -10.63 7.84 13.24
CA GLU A 204 -11.99 8.18 13.69
C GLU A 204 -12.67 9.22 12.79
N ASN A 205 -11.94 10.27 12.41
CA ASN A 205 -12.48 11.47 11.73
C ASN A 205 -11.80 11.70 10.37
N GLY A 206 -11.64 10.62 9.59
CA GLY A 206 -11.05 10.67 8.25
C GLY A 206 -9.51 10.64 8.24
N ARG A 207 -8.93 10.57 7.04
CA ARG A 207 -7.51 10.20 6.83
C ARG A 207 -6.46 11.14 7.44
N THR A 208 -6.82 12.39 7.74
CA THR A 208 -5.92 13.38 8.34
C THR A 208 -6.01 13.42 9.87
N SER A 209 -7.02 12.75 10.46
CA SER A 209 -7.15 12.60 11.90
C SER A 209 -6.20 11.53 12.43
N ARG A 210 -6.04 11.48 13.76
CA ARG A 210 -5.20 10.49 14.43
C ARG A 210 -5.74 9.07 14.17
N LEU A 211 -4.84 8.13 13.95
CA LEU A 211 -5.16 6.70 13.94
C LEU A 211 -5.72 6.24 15.31
N ASP A 212 -6.72 5.35 15.28
CA ASP A 212 -7.29 4.69 16.45
C ASP A 212 -6.81 3.24 16.53
N PRO A 213 -6.02 2.85 17.54
CA PRO A 213 -5.55 1.48 17.72
C PRO A 213 -6.68 0.44 17.76
N ARG A 214 -7.87 0.79 18.26
CA ARG A 214 -9.01 -0.15 18.32
C ARG A 214 -9.49 -0.51 16.92
N ARG A 215 -9.51 0.47 16.00
CA ARG A 215 -9.88 0.24 14.59
C ARG A 215 -8.84 -0.60 13.88
N VAL A 216 -7.56 -0.42 14.20
CA VAL A 216 -6.49 -1.30 13.69
C VAL A 216 -6.71 -2.73 14.14
N ALA A 217 -6.97 -2.95 15.44
CA ALA A 217 -7.22 -4.28 15.97
C ALA A 217 -8.45 -4.96 15.33
N GLN A 218 -9.53 -4.20 15.12
CA GLN A 218 -10.72 -4.69 14.42
C GLN A 218 -10.41 -5.13 12.98
N TRP A 219 -9.62 -4.33 12.24
CA TRP A 219 -9.23 -4.68 10.87
C TRP A 219 -8.28 -5.87 10.82
N ALA A 220 -7.32 -5.95 11.75
CA ALA A 220 -6.40 -7.08 11.84
C ALA A 220 -7.21 -8.37 12.06
N ASP A 221 -8.10 -8.38 13.05
CA ASP A 221 -8.97 -9.52 13.33
C ASP A 221 -9.84 -9.92 12.12
N ALA A 222 -10.45 -8.94 11.46
CA ALA A 222 -11.28 -9.17 10.28
C ALA A 222 -10.51 -9.72 9.07
N LEU A 223 -9.26 -9.32 8.85
CA LEU A 223 -8.45 -9.81 7.73
C LEU A 223 -7.78 -11.16 8.02
N HIS A 224 -7.48 -11.42 9.30
CA HIS A 224 -6.83 -12.65 9.75
C HIS A 224 -7.80 -13.84 9.87
N HIS A 225 -9.06 -13.57 10.23
CA HIS A 225 -10.09 -14.60 10.35
C HIS A 225 -11.01 -14.62 9.11
N ALA A 226 -11.17 -15.79 8.51
CA ALA A 226 -12.16 -15.99 7.45
C ALA A 226 -13.58 -15.79 7.99
N ALA A 227 -14.48 -15.25 7.18
CA ALA A 227 -15.90 -15.28 7.51
C ALA A 227 -16.33 -16.73 7.78
N PRO A 228 -17.19 -17.01 8.79
CA PRO A 228 -17.82 -18.31 8.90
C PRO A 228 -18.46 -18.64 7.56
N VAL A 229 -18.13 -19.79 6.97
CA VAL A 229 -18.85 -20.27 5.78
C VAL A 229 -20.31 -20.40 6.22
N ALA A 230 -21.20 -19.61 5.62
CA ALA A 230 -22.62 -19.75 5.85
C ALA A 230 -22.97 -21.21 5.48
N SER A 231 -23.25 -22.02 6.50
CA SER A 231 -23.78 -23.36 6.31
C SER A 231 -25.07 -23.21 5.51
N THR A 232 -25.02 -23.53 4.22
CA THR A 232 -26.21 -23.76 3.43
C THR A 232 -26.92 -24.95 4.07
N ALA A 233 -27.86 -24.65 4.97
CA ALA A 233 -28.84 -25.62 5.42
C ALA A 233 -29.69 -25.98 4.21
N THR A 234 -29.33 -27.06 3.53
CA THR A 234 -30.25 -27.80 2.69
C THR A 234 -31.32 -28.40 3.59
N ALA A 235 -32.52 -27.87 3.52
CA ALA A 235 -33.76 -28.52 3.90
C ALA A 235 -34.73 -28.41 2.71
#